data_AF-A0A7G7U898-F1
#
_entry.id   AF-A0A7G7U898-F1
#
_cell.length_a   1.000
_cell.length_b   1.000
_cell.length_c   1.000
_cell.angle_alpha   90.00
_cell.angle_beta   90.00
_cell.angle_gamma   90.00
#
_symmetry.space_group_name_H-M   'P 1'
#
loop_
_entity.id
_entity.type
_entity.pdbx_description
1 polymer ?
#
loop_
_entity_poly.entity_id
_entity_poly.type
_entity_poly.pdbx_seq_one_letter_code
_entity_poly.pdbx_strand_id
1 'polypeptide(L)'
;MKKHLLSLCVLLFALTFVQTKTQALTFTELPIKQKTEQWSVEIAEAKNAKELASPKKGEYHVYSMEIKNIGEAAATVDVQLYRNDPDSTTRFSLFGCPENCVRQKEDLISLAKSLNDGAPLKFNHFMVAEKASELEVVIIWTQKGKEGRQLKQTFTFS
;
A
#
# COMPACT_ATOMS: atom_id res chain seq x y z
N MET A 1 -51.72 -8.89 14.14
CA MET A 1 -50.44 -8.44 14.73
C MET A 1 -49.23 -9.24 14.23
N LYS A 2 -49.18 -10.57 14.36
CA LYS A 2 -48.02 -11.40 13.92
C LYS A 2 -47.60 -11.22 12.45
N LYS A 3 -48.55 -11.08 11.52
CA LYS A 3 -48.27 -10.90 10.08
C LYS A 3 -47.62 -9.54 9.76
N HIS A 4 -48.04 -8.49 10.47
CA HIS A 4 -47.44 -7.14 10.33
C HIS A 4 -46.07 -7.05 10.99
N LEU A 5 -45.86 -7.80 12.08
CA LEU A 5 -44.54 -7.90 12.73
C LEU A 5 -43.52 -8.63 11.84
N LEU A 6 -43.92 -9.73 11.19
CA LEU A 6 -43.08 -10.42 10.20
C LEU A 6 -42.75 -9.51 9.00
N SER A 7 -43.75 -8.79 8.48
CA SER A 7 -43.55 -7.86 7.36
C SER A 7 -42.59 -6.72 7.70
N LEU A 8 -42.63 -6.23 8.94
CA LEU A 8 -41.72 -5.18 9.41
C LEU A 8 -40.28 -5.71 9.55
N CYS A 9 -40.10 -6.94 10.05
CA CYS A 9 -38.80 -7.59 10.13
C CYS A 9 -38.16 -7.85 8.76
N VAL A 10 -38.94 -8.23 7.74
CA VAL A 10 -38.43 -8.45 6.38
C VAL A 10 -38.00 -7.13 5.72
N LEU A 11 -38.74 -6.04 5.94
CA LEU A 11 -38.37 -4.71 5.47
C LEU A 11 -37.09 -4.18 6.14
N LEU A 12 -36.91 -4.43 7.44
CA LEU A 12 -35.70 -4.05 8.17
C LEU A 12 -34.46 -4.85 7.72
N PHE A 13 -34.62 -6.14 7.38
CA PHE A 13 -33.54 -6.97 6.81
C PHE A 13 -33.17 -6.58 5.37
N ALA A 14 -34.11 -6.08 4.58
CA ALA A 14 -33.83 -5.60 3.22
C ALA A 14 -32.99 -4.31 3.22
N LEU A 15 -33.14 -3.46 4.25
CA LEU A 15 -32.39 -2.20 4.39
C LEU A 15 -30.93 -2.39 4.81
N THR A 16 -30.55 -3.57 5.34
CA THR A 16 -29.16 -3.85 5.72
C THR A 16 -28.27 -4.30 4.56
N PHE A 17 -28.84 -4.56 3.38
CA PHE A 17 -28.08 -4.81 2.14
C PHE A 17 -27.72 -3.50 1.44
N VAL A 18 -27.12 -2.56 2.17
CA VAL A 18 -26.39 -1.47 1.53
C VAL A 18 -25.16 -2.13 0.89
N GLN A 19 -25.26 -2.44 -0.40
CA GLN A 19 -24.10 -2.81 -1.20
C GLN A 19 -23.10 -1.65 -1.09
N THR A 20 -22.07 -1.81 -0.27
CA THR A 20 -20.92 -0.92 -0.29
C THR A 20 -20.32 -1.08 -1.68
N LYS A 21 -20.60 -0.12 -2.58
CA LYS A 21 -19.83 0.01 -3.82
C LYS A 21 -18.41 0.34 -3.39
N THR A 22 -17.57 -0.68 -3.28
CA THR A 22 -16.14 -0.52 -3.11
C THR A 22 -15.65 0.21 -4.35
N GLN A 23 -15.27 1.48 -4.19
CA GLN A 23 -14.64 2.23 -5.27
C GLN A 23 -13.31 1.56 -5.59
N ALA A 24 -13.08 1.25 -6.86
CA ALA A 24 -11.80 0.74 -7.31
C ALA A 24 -10.73 1.83 -7.16
N LEU A 25 -9.54 1.42 -6.70
CA LEU A 25 -8.30 2.19 -6.70
C LEU A 25 -7.83 2.33 -8.14
N THR A 26 -8.48 3.24 -8.85
CA THR A 26 -8.02 3.72 -10.13
C THR A 26 -7.63 5.17 -9.94
N PHE A 27 -6.32 5.44 -9.97
CA PHE A 27 -5.82 6.80 -9.91
C PHE A 27 -6.33 7.59 -11.11
N THR A 28 -7.10 8.65 -10.87
CA THR A 28 -7.61 9.54 -11.92
C THR A 28 -6.49 10.31 -12.61
N GLU A 29 -5.43 10.62 -11.85
CA GLU A 29 -4.25 11.33 -12.33
C GLU A 29 -2.99 10.66 -11.76
N LEU A 30 -1.99 10.48 -12.62
CA LEU A 30 -0.67 9.98 -12.26
C LEU A 30 0.41 10.93 -12.81
N PRO A 31 1.53 11.12 -12.08
CA PRO A 31 1.85 10.49 -10.81
C PRO A 31 1.10 11.13 -9.62
N ILE A 32 0.77 10.32 -8.61
CA ILE A 32 0.23 10.78 -7.32
C ILE A 32 1.32 10.73 -6.26
N LYS A 33 1.35 11.72 -5.37
CA LYS A 33 2.41 11.85 -4.35
C LYS A 33 1.84 12.20 -2.99
N GLN A 34 2.26 11.47 -1.98
CA GLN A 34 2.05 11.81 -0.57
C GLN A 34 3.39 12.09 0.11
N LYS A 35 3.40 13.05 1.04
CA LYS A 35 4.61 13.47 1.76
C LYS A 35 4.33 13.71 3.24
N THR A 36 5.36 13.55 4.03
CA THR A 36 5.45 13.91 5.45
C THR A 36 6.78 14.61 5.70
N GLU A 37 7.14 14.89 6.95
CA GLU A 37 8.47 15.42 7.27
C GLU A 37 9.60 14.43 6.97
N GLN A 38 9.36 13.12 7.13
CA GLN A 38 10.40 12.10 7.00
C GLN A 38 10.42 11.45 5.61
N TRP A 39 9.24 11.22 5.01
CA TRP A 39 9.10 10.35 3.84
C TRP A 39 8.27 11.00 2.73
N SER A 40 8.65 10.73 1.48
CA SER A 40 7.86 11.00 0.28
C SER A 40 7.63 9.69 -0.46
N VAL A 41 6.36 9.44 -0.81
CA VAL A 41 5.94 8.27 -1.59
C VAL A 41 5.24 8.77 -2.85
N GLU A 42 5.72 8.36 -4.02
CA GLU A 42 5.14 8.66 -5.32
C GLU A 42 4.71 7.35 -6.00
N ILE A 43 3.51 7.32 -6.56
CA ILE A 43 3.03 6.26 -7.43
C ILE A 43 2.87 6.83 -8.84
N ALA A 44 3.37 6.12 -9.83
CA ALA A 44 3.30 6.51 -11.23
C ALA A 44 2.88 5.31 -12.09
N GLU A 45 2.67 5.56 -13.38
CA GLU A 45 2.53 4.47 -14.35
C GLU A 45 3.82 3.62 -14.38
N ALA A 46 3.67 2.31 -14.54
CA ALA A 46 4.82 1.46 -14.80
C ALA A 46 5.33 1.67 -16.23
N LYS A 47 6.64 1.61 -16.42
CA LYS A 47 7.22 1.60 -17.77
C LYS A 47 6.91 0.26 -18.43
N ASN A 48 6.27 0.31 -19.61
CA ASN A 48 6.07 -0.87 -20.43
C ASN A 48 7.44 -1.44 -20.87
N ALA A 49 7.74 -2.66 -20.46
CA ALA A 49 8.89 -3.43 -20.92
C ALA A 49 8.42 -4.77 -21.47
N LYS A 50 9.02 -5.26 -22.56
CA LYS A 50 8.58 -6.47 -23.27
C LYS A 50 8.54 -7.73 -22.39
N GLU A 51 9.28 -7.75 -21.29
CA GLU A 51 9.39 -8.87 -20.35
C GLU A 51 8.50 -8.70 -19.10
N LEU A 52 7.78 -7.59 -18.98
CA LEU A 52 6.93 -7.27 -17.82
C LEU A 52 5.44 -7.36 -18.19
N ALA A 53 4.62 -7.80 -17.23
CA ALA A 53 3.19 -7.95 -17.45
C ALA A 53 2.54 -6.60 -17.78
N SER A 54 1.84 -6.51 -18.91
CA SER A 54 1.07 -5.31 -19.26
C SER A 54 -0.24 -5.25 -18.45
N PRO A 55 -0.81 -4.05 -18.23
CA PRO A 55 -2.14 -3.91 -17.64
C PRO A 55 -3.17 -4.73 -18.39
N LYS A 56 -4.08 -5.38 -17.65
CA LYS A 56 -5.14 -6.20 -18.22
C LYS A 56 -6.49 -5.68 -17.75
N LYS A 57 -7.23 -5.07 -18.68
CA LYS A 57 -8.56 -4.53 -18.44
C LYS A 57 -9.49 -5.63 -17.91
N GLY A 58 -10.24 -5.31 -16.86
CA GLY A 58 -11.08 -6.19 -16.07
C GLY A 58 -10.37 -6.93 -14.94
N GLU A 59 -9.03 -6.90 -14.87
CA GLU A 59 -8.25 -7.75 -13.97
C GLU A 59 -7.31 -6.94 -13.06
N TYR A 60 -6.35 -6.21 -13.64
CA TYR A 60 -5.37 -5.45 -12.85
C TYR A 60 -4.76 -4.28 -13.64
N HIS A 61 -4.42 -3.23 -12.90
CA HIS A 61 -3.52 -2.17 -13.31
C HIS A 61 -2.08 -2.47 -12.91
N VAL A 62 -1.14 -1.75 -13.51
CA VAL A 62 0.29 -1.89 -13.24
C VAL A 62 0.87 -0.51 -12.96
N TYR A 63 1.55 -0.40 -11.82
CA TYR A 63 2.12 0.86 -11.35
C TYR A 63 3.61 0.70 -11.02
N SER A 64 4.25 1.86 -10.91
CA SER A 64 5.57 2.01 -10.29
C SER A 64 5.47 2.88 -9.04
N MET A 65 6.42 2.72 -8.12
CA MET A 65 6.48 3.45 -6.87
C MET A 65 7.91 3.90 -6.58
N GLU A 66 8.04 5.11 -6.08
CA GLU A 66 9.30 5.69 -5.61
C GLU A 66 9.16 6.18 -4.18
N ILE A 67 10.08 5.75 -3.30
CA ILE A 67 10.14 6.18 -1.90
C ILE A 67 11.45 6.92 -1.67
N LYS A 68 11.36 8.10 -1.05
CA LYS A 68 12.49 8.94 -0.67
C LYS A 68 12.49 9.21 0.82
N ASN A 69 13.66 9.14 1.43
CA ASN A 69 13.90 9.84 2.69
C ASN A 69 14.08 11.32 2.38
N ILE A 70 13.27 12.18 3.01
CA ILE A 70 13.34 13.64 2.88
C ILE A 70 13.55 14.35 4.23
N GLY A 71 13.69 13.58 5.31
CA GLY A 71 13.92 14.08 6.67
C GLY A 71 15.29 13.68 7.21
N GLU A 72 15.32 13.36 8.50
CA GLU A 72 16.57 13.01 9.20
C GLU A 72 17.12 11.65 8.73
N ALA A 73 18.44 11.43 8.91
CA ALA A 73 19.08 10.18 8.49
C ALA A 73 18.60 8.96 9.31
N ALA A 74 18.10 7.93 8.63
CA ALA A 74 17.69 6.67 9.25
C ALA A 74 18.88 5.72 9.43
N ALA A 75 18.88 4.90 10.48
CA ALA A 75 19.89 3.84 10.67
C ALA A 75 19.47 2.51 10.06
N THR A 76 18.17 2.21 10.09
CA THR A 76 17.57 1.05 9.43
C THR A 76 16.27 1.49 8.78
N VAL A 77 15.92 0.89 7.64
CA VAL A 77 14.64 1.12 6.96
C VAL A 77 14.11 -0.23 6.48
N ASP A 78 12.83 -0.46 6.74
CA ASP A 78 12.02 -1.53 6.17
C ASP A 78 10.81 -0.91 5.46
N VAL A 79 10.45 -1.46 4.32
CA VAL A 79 9.32 -1.00 3.52
C VAL A 79 8.47 -2.21 3.16
N GLN A 80 7.17 -2.08 3.41
CA GLN A 80 6.19 -3.11 3.11
C GLN A 80 5.07 -2.49 2.29
N LEU A 81 4.63 -3.22 1.27
CA LEU A 81 3.59 -2.77 0.34
C LEU A 81 2.44 -3.77 0.39
N TYR A 82 1.24 -3.27 0.65
CA TYR A 82 0.03 -4.06 0.74
C TYR A 82 -1.03 -3.50 -0.18
N ARG A 83 -1.83 -4.38 -0.80
CA ARG A 83 -3.10 -4.00 -1.41
C ARG A 83 -4.23 -4.77 -0.75
N ASN A 84 -5.41 -4.19 -0.73
CA ASN A 84 -6.60 -4.98 -0.40
C ASN A 84 -7.07 -5.83 -1.59
N ASP A 85 -8.05 -6.67 -1.32
CA ASP A 85 -8.86 -7.37 -2.31
C ASP A 85 -10.33 -7.11 -1.97
N PRO A 86 -11.25 -7.13 -2.94
CA PRO A 86 -12.66 -6.90 -2.68
C PRO A 86 -13.17 -7.88 -1.63
N ASP A 87 -14.02 -7.37 -0.74
CA ASP A 87 -14.76 -8.19 0.23
C ASP A 87 -13.86 -8.98 1.20
N SER A 88 -12.58 -8.60 1.34
CA SER A 88 -11.62 -9.24 2.25
C SER A 88 -10.94 -8.24 3.17
N THR A 89 -10.90 -8.55 4.47
CA THR A 89 -10.08 -7.84 5.44
C THR A 89 -8.60 -8.24 5.35
N THR A 90 -8.29 -9.29 4.59
CA THR A 90 -6.92 -9.77 4.39
C THR A 90 -6.27 -8.98 3.26
N ARG A 91 -5.14 -8.33 3.56
CA ARG A 91 -4.34 -7.61 2.56
C ARG A 91 -3.29 -8.52 1.93
N PHE A 92 -3.07 -8.37 0.63
CA PHE A 92 -2.01 -9.06 -0.10
C PHE A 92 -0.70 -8.28 0.04
N SER A 93 0.35 -8.97 0.52
CA SER A 93 1.72 -8.45 0.53
C SER A 93 2.27 -8.46 -0.90
N LEU A 94 2.55 -7.28 -1.44
CA LEU A 94 3.16 -7.09 -2.76
C LEU A 94 4.68 -6.98 -2.68
N PHE A 95 5.17 -6.38 -1.60
CA PHE A 95 6.60 -6.24 -1.33
C PHE A 95 6.83 -6.19 0.18
N GLY A 96 8.06 -6.53 0.57
CA GLY A 96 8.50 -6.50 1.95
C GLY A 96 8.42 -7.87 2.58
N CYS A 97 8.77 -7.87 3.85
CA CYS A 97 9.01 -9.09 4.59
C CYS A 97 7.93 -9.19 5.68
N PRO A 98 6.86 -10.00 5.47
CA PRO A 98 5.77 -10.14 6.45
C PRO A 98 6.29 -10.81 7.74
N GLU A 99 5.52 -10.75 8.83
CA GLU A 99 5.97 -11.07 10.21
C GLU A 99 6.75 -12.38 10.40
N ASN A 100 6.63 -13.36 9.50
CA ASN A 100 7.26 -14.69 9.59
C ASN A 100 8.51 -14.86 8.72
N CYS A 101 8.98 -13.82 8.05
CA CYS A 101 10.19 -13.89 7.23
C CYS A 101 11.45 -13.53 8.04
N VAL A 102 12.62 -14.01 7.61
CA VAL A 102 13.90 -13.61 8.19
C VAL A 102 14.40 -12.35 7.48
N ARG A 103 14.34 -11.20 8.18
CA ARG A 103 14.96 -9.95 7.70
C ARG A 103 16.44 -9.94 8.06
N GLN A 104 17.30 -9.85 7.06
CA GLN A 104 18.72 -9.61 7.32
C GLN A 104 18.90 -8.16 7.74
N LYS A 105 19.55 -7.94 8.88
CA LYS A 105 19.76 -6.59 9.43
C LYS A 105 20.57 -5.72 8.46
N GLU A 106 21.48 -6.35 7.75
CA GLU A 106 22.35 -5.77 6.73
C GLU A 106 21.54 -5.15 5.59
N ASP A 107 20.45 -5.80 5.16
CA ASP A 107 19.57 -5.28 4.10
C ASP A 107 18.87 -3.99 4.55
N LEU A 108 18.39 -3.96 5.81
CA LEU A 108 17.73 -2.78 6.37
C LEU A 108 18.68 -1.59 6.52
N ILE A 109 19.94 -1.85 6.90
CA ILE A 109 20.99 -0.84 7.01
C ILE A 109 21.40 -0.34 5.62
N SER A 110 21.56 -1.26 4.66
CA SER A 110 21.92 -0.94 3.28
C SER A 110 20.86 -0.04 2.62
N LEU A 111 19.58 -0.39 2.79
CA LEU A 111 18.47 0.43 2.31
C LEU A 111 18.46 1.81 2.96
N ALA A 112 18.64 1.89 4.28
CA ALA A 112 18.71 3.16 5.00
C ALA A 112 19.85 4.04 4.47
N LYS A 113 21.03 3.47 4.25
CA LYS A 113 22.18 4.18 3.68
C LYS A 113 21.86 4.76 2.31
N SER A 114 21.33 3.94 1.40
CA SER A 114 20.93 4.37 0.06
C SER A 114 19.95 5.55 0.12
N LEU A 115 18.92 5.45 0.96
CA LEU A 115 17.89 6.48 1.09
C LEU A 115 18.45 7.78 1.70
N ASN A 116 19.35 7.69 2.68
CA ASN A 116 20.01 8.85 3.27
C ASN A 116 20.93 9.57 2.27
N ASP A 117 21.56 8.82 1.36
CA ASP A 117 22.40 9.35 0.29
C ASP A 117 21.56 9.98 -0.86
N GLY A 118 20.24 10.03 -0.69
CA GLY A 118 19.28 10.62 -1.64
C GLY A 118 18.86 9.67 -2.77
N ALA A 119 19.36 8.44 -2.79
CA ALA A 119 18.96 7.44 -3.77
C ALA A 119 17.62 6.81 -3.37
N PRO A 120 16.55 7.00 -4.16
CA PRO A 120 15.23 6.49 -3.81
C PRO A 120 15.16 4.97 -3.92
N LEU A 121 14.29 4.36 -3.11
CA LEU A 121 13.84 2.99 -3.32
C LEU A 121 12.81 2.98 -4.44
N LYS A 122 13.05 2.17 -5.48
CA LYS A 122 12.19 2.08 -6.66
C LYS A 122 11.57 0.69 -6.82
N PHE A 123 10.25 0.67 -6.99
CA PHE A 123 9.51 -0.48 -7.49
C PHE A 123 9.01 -0.13 -8.87
N ASN A 124 9.64 -0.70 -9.90
CA ASN A 124 9.33 -0.31 -11.28
C ASN A 124 8.02 -0.93 -11.78
N HIS A 125 7.53 -1.98 -11.11
CA HIS A 125 6.46 -2.81 -11.61
C HIS A 125 5.76 -3.60 -10.49
N PHE A 126 4.51 -3.26 -10.17
CA PHE A 126 3.65 -4.07 -9.32
C PHE A 126 2.19 -4.03 -9.80
N MET A 127 1.48 -5.14 -9.60
CA MET A 127 0.10 -5.32 -10.04
C MET A 127 -0.87 -4.98 -8.93
N VAL A 128 -1.87 -4.17 -9.25
CA VAL A 128 -2.98 -3.82 -8.37
C VAL A 128 -4.26 -4.29 -9.06
N ALA A 129 -5.01 -5.18 -8.40
CA ALA A 129 -6.26 -5.69 -8.94
C ALA A 129 -7.21 -4.53 -9.25
N GLU A 130 -7.94 -4.60 -10.36
CA GLU A 130 -8.87 -3.52 -10.77
C GLU A 130 -9.96 -3.27 -9.74
N LYS A 131 -10.27 -4.27 -8.92
CA LYS A 131 -11.25 -4.15 -7.85
C LYS A 131 -10.63 -3.80 -6.48
N ALA A 132 -9.30 -3.79 -6.35
CA ALA A 132 -8.67 -3.30 -5.13
C ALA A 132 -9.06 -1.83 -4.94
N SER A 133 -9.31 -1.39 -3.71
CA SER A 133 -9.71 -0.02 -3.36
C SER A 133 -8.66 0.72 -2.55
N GLU A 134 -7.63 0.02 -2.08
CA GLU A 134 -6.60 0.58 -1.23
C GLU A 134 -5.23 -0.01 -1.51
N LEU A 135 -4.22 0.86 -1.54
CA LEU A 135 -2.81 0.50 -1.51
C LEU A 135 -2.17 1.16 -0.28
N GLU A 136 -1.48 0.36 0.51
CA GLU A 136 -0.81 0.78 1.73
C GLU A 136 0.70 0.59 1.62
N VAL A 137 1.42 1.67 1.91
CA VAL A 137 2.88 1.66 2.03
C VAL A 137 3.22 1.85 3.49
N VAL A 138 3.81 0.84 4.12
CA VAL A 138 4.26 0.88 5.51
C VAL A 138 5.78 1.03 5.52
N ILE A 139 6.26 2.10 6.14
CA ILE A 139 7.69 2.35 6.31
C ILE A 139 8.00 2.25 7.80
N ILE A 140 8.93 1.37 8.16
CA ILE A 140 9.40 1.17 9.53
C ILE A 140 10.89 1.53 9.56
N TRP A 141 11.32 2.38 10.49
CA TRP A 141 12.71 2.80 10.55
C TRP A 141 13.17 3.05 11.98
N THR A 142 14.47 3.21 12.14
CA THR A 142 15.07 3.80 13.33
C THR A 142 15.88 5.02 12.94
N GLN A 143 15.92 6.04 13.80
CA GLN A 143 16.75 7.22 13.53
C GLN A 143 18.22 6.90 13.82
N LYS A 144 19.14 7.45 13.00
CA LYS A 144 20.57 7.42 13.29
C LYS A 144 20.84 8.15 14.62
N GLY A 145 21.53 7.49 15.54
CA GLY A 145 21.75 7.96 16.91
C GLY A 145 20.58 7.74 17.87
N LYS A 146 19.47 7.13 17.43
CA LYS A 146 18.32 6.73 18.28
C LYS A 146 17.84 5.33 17.91
N GLU A 147 18.75 4.41 17.62
CA GLU A 147 18.49 3.09 17.05
C GLU A 147 17.59 2.18 17.92
N GLY A 148 17.49 2.47 19.21
CA GLY A 148 16.65 1.73 20.16
C GLY A 148 15.14 1.98 20.02
N ARG A 149 14.69 2.91 19.16
CA ARG A 149 13.26 3.21 18.94
C ARG A 149 12.88 3.00 17.48
N GLN A 150 12.03 2.00 17.25
CA GLN A 150 11.36 1.84 15.97
C GLN A 150 10.25 2.86 15.80
N LEU A 151 10.18 3.44 14.62
CA LEU A 151 9.18 4.37 14.15
C LEU A 151 8.44 3.71 12.99
N LYS A 152 7.15 4.02 12.85
CA LYS A 152 6.29 3.48 11.78
C LYS A 152 5.48 4.62 11.18
N GLN A 153 5.35 4.60 9.87
CA GLN A 153 4.45 5.47 9.13
C GLN A 153 3.75 4.69 8.02
N THR A 154 2.46 4.97 7.83
CA THR A 154 1.64 4.35 6.79
C THR A 154 1.10 5.42 5.85
N PHE A 155 1.25 5.17 4.55
CA PHE A 155 0.63 5.94 3.48
C PHE A 155 -0.47 5.11 2.85
N THR A 156 -1.69 5.63 2.81
CA THR A 156 -2.84 4.94 2.21
C THR A 156 -3.29 5.71 0.99
N PHE A 157 -3.42 5.00 -0.13
CA PHE A 157 -3.94 5.49 -1.39
C PHE A 157 -5.28 4.80 -1.65
N SER A 158 -6.32 5.58 -1.94
CA SER A 158 -7.71 5.15 -2.15
C SER A 158 -8.35 5.94 -3.27
#